data_AF-A0AAV3F6I5-F1
#
_entry.id   AF-A0AAV3F6I5-F1
#
_cell.length_a   1.000
_cell.length_b   1.000
_cell.length_c   1.000
_cell.angle_alpha   90.00
_cell.angle_beta   90.00
_cell.angle_gamma   90.00
#
_symmetry.space_group_name_H-M   'P 1'
#
loop_
_entity.id
_entity.type
_entity.pdbx_description
1 polymer ?
#
loop_
_entity_poly.entity_id
_entity_poly.type
_entity_poly.pdbx_seq_one_letter_code
_entity_poly.pdbx_strand_id
1 'polypeptide(L)'
;MQKYVYLLVISFFLLFSGCNEGRYTVMEPTEEDKAYQVEIDSILTIYSQHASIYSEIYPKALYGNKEALKRYSDLMLDINVLDNKLNLLINQNRITSNQLKKYMKLRKQFTQ
;
A
#
# COMPACT_ATOMS: atom_id res chain seq x y z
N MET A 1 19.07 -0.42 52.84
CA MET A 1 19.58 0.25 51.63
C MET A 1 18.77 -0.05 50.36
N GLN A 2 17.92 -1.10 50.29
CA GLN A 2 17.12 -1.41 49.08
C GLN A 2 15.87 -0.53 48.86
N LYS A 3 15.28 0.05 49.92
CA LYS A 3 14.01 0.80 49.81
C LYS A 3 14.14 2.15 49.09
N TYR A 4 15.34 2.75 49.09
CA TYR A 4 15.59 4.04 48.42
C TYR A 4 15.87 3.90 46.91
N VAL A 5 16.26 2.69 46.46
CA VAL A 5 16.50 2.42 45.03
C VAL A 5 15.18 2.43 44.25
N TYR A 6 14.11 1.88 44.83
CA TYR A 6 12.80 1.84 44.17
C TYR A 6 12.16 3.22 43.96
N LEU A 7 12.36 4.16 44.89
CA LEU A 7 11.84 5.53 44.76
C LEU A 7 12.53 6.32 43.63
N LEU A 8 13.81 6.06 43.38
CA LEU A 8 14.58 6.68 42.29
C LEU A 8 14.18 6.15 40.90
N VAL A 9 13.85 4.86 40.80
CA VAL A 9 13.44 4.24 39.52
C VAL A 9 12.06 4.73 39.08
N ILE A 10 11.13 4.93 40.02
CA ILE A 10 9.77 5.43 39.73
C ILE A 10 9.79 6.90 39.28
N SER A 11 10.65 7.72 39.87
CA SER A 11 10.80 9.14 39.47
C SER A 11 11.47 9.30 38.10
N PHE A 12 12.35 8.36 37.70
CA PHE A 12 12.92 8.33 36.35
C PHE A 12 11.88 7.94 35.27
N PHE A 13 10.95 7.03 35.58
CA PHE A 13 9.88 6.64 34.65
C PHE A 13 8.85 7.75 34.40
N LEU A 14 8.56 8.58 35.40
CA LEU A 14 7.64 9.71 35.25
C LEU A 14 8.24 10.88 34.45
N LEU A 15 9.57 11.05 34.47
CA LEU A 15 10.24 12.04 33.62
C LEU A 15 10.32 11.59 32.15
N PHE A 16 10.36 10.28 31.88
CA PHE A 16 10.37 9.74 30.52
C PHE A 16 8.97 9.54 29.91
N SER A 17 7.91 9.53 30.72
CA SER A 17 6.53 9.40 30.24
C SER A 17 5.92 10.74 29.79
N GLY A 18 6.71 11.83 29.85
CA GLY A 18 6.26 13.20 29.59
C GLY A 18 6.92 13.85 28.38
N CYS A 19 6.96 13.21 27.20
CA CYS A 19 7.04 13.89 25.90
C CYS A 19 6.99 12.90 24.73
N ASN A 20 5.78 12.66 24.21
CA ASN A 20 5.49 12.78 22.78
C ASN A 20 3.99 12.51 22.59
N GLU A 21 3.15 13.40 23.10
CA GLU A 21 2.04 13.82 22.25
C GLU A 21 2.70 14.54 21.08
N GLY A 22 3.11 13.75 20.08
CA GLY A 22 3.37 14.27 18.76
C GLY A 22 2.10 15.02 18.39
N ARG A 23 2.16 16.36 18.51
CA ARG A 23 1.24 17.22 17.80
C ARG A 23 1.41 16.80 16.35
N TYR A 24 0.54 15.91 15.89
CA TYR A 24 0.21 15.78 14.50
C TYR A 24 -0.38 17.14 14.15
N THR A 25 0.50 18.10 13.89
CA THR A 25 0.18 19.16 12.96
C THR A 25 -0.20 18.37 11.72
N VAL A 26 -1.51 18.30 11.47
CA VAL A 26 -2.04 17.82 10.21
C VAL A 26 -1.52 18.86 9.22
N MET A 27 -0.31 18.60 8.74
CA MET A 27 0.31 19.39 7.71
C MET A 27 -0.64 19.21 6.54
N GLU A 28 -1.37 20.28 6.20
CA GLU A 28 -2.32 20.20 5.10
C GLU A 28 -1.56 19.69 3.88
N PRO A 29 -2.08 18.65 3.20
CA PRO A 29 -1.41 18.08 2.05
C PRO A 29 -1.22 19.19 1.01
N THR A 30 0.01 19.30 0.52
CA THR A 30 0.36 20.28 -0.50
C THR A 30 -0.40 19.99 -1.80
N GLU A 31 -0.50 20.96 -2.71
CA GLU A 31 -1.11 20.73 -4.03
C GLU A 31 -0.39 19.61 -4.80
N GLU A 32 0.93 19.48 -4.59
CA GLU A 32 1.71 18.37 -5.15
C GLU A 32 1.27 17.02 -4.54
N ASP A 33 1.07 16.95 -3.22
CA ASP A 33 0.56 15.73 -2.57
C ASP A 33 -0.81 15.33 -3.11
N LYS A 34 -1.71 16.32 -3.29
CA LYS A 34 -3.05 16.09 -3.87
C LYS A 34 -2.96 15.55 -5.30
N ALA A 35 -2.06 16.08 -6.12
CA ALA A 35 -1.84 15.59 -7.47
C ALA A 35 -1.38 14.11 -7.47
N TYR A 36 -0.44 13.75 -6.60
CA TYR A 36 -0.03 12.35 -6.44
C TYR A 36 -1.17 11.46 -5.96
N GLN A 37 -2.03 11.93 -5.05
CA GLN A 37 -3.20 11.14 -4.63
C GLN A 37 -4.12 10.81 -5.81
N VAL A 38 -4.42 11.79 -6.67
CA VAL A 38 -5.25 11.61 -7.86
C VAL A 38 -4.59 10.65 -8.86
N GLU A 39 -3.27 10.78 -9.07
CA GLU A 39 -2.52 9.86 -9.93
C GLU A 39 -2.56 8.42 -9.40
N ILE A 40 -2.32 8.23 -8.10
CA ILE A 40 -2.39 6.91 -7.45
C ILE A 40 -3.79 6.31 -7.61
N ASP A 41 -4.83 7.09 -7.40
CA ASP A 41 -6.21 6.61 -7.54
C ASP A 41 -6.55 6.22 -8.99
N SER A 42 -6.01 6.93 -9.97
CA SER A 42 -6.09 6.56 -11.39
C SER A 42 -5.40 5.21 -11.67
N ILE A 43 -4.16 5.05 -11.18
CA ILE A 43 -3.41 3.79 -11.29
C ILE A 43 -4.19 2.64 -10.67
N LEU A 44 -4.73 2.82 -9.47
CA LEU A 44 -5.53 1.80 -8.77
C LEU A 44 -6.85 1.48 -9.48
N THR A 45 -7.40 2.43 -10.25
CA THR A 45 -8.60 2.21 -11.06
C THR A 45 -8.29 1.32 -12.26
N ILE A 46 -7.20 1.60 -12.98
CA ILE A 46 -6.73 0.75 -14.09
C ILE A 46 -6.41 -0.66 -13.57
N TYR A 47 -5.72 -0.75 -12.43
CA TYR A 47 -5.42 -2.03 -11.78
C TYR A 47 -6.69 -2.83 -11.48
N SER A 48 -7.74 -2.16 -10.96
CA SER A 48 -9.03 -2.80 -10.69
C SER A 48 -9.72 -3.32 -11.96
N GLN A 49 -9.61 -2.59 -13.07
CA GLN A 49 -10.14 -3.05 -14.36
C GLN A 49 -9.41 -4.31 -14.83
N HIS A 50 -8.07 -4.33 -14.75
CA HIS A 50 -7.29 -5.52 -15.06
C HIS A 50 -7.66 -6.71 -14.17
N ALA A 51 -7.89 -6.49 -12.88
CA ALA A 51 -8.30 -7.53 -11.95
C ALA A 51 -9.68 -8.12 -12.30
N SER A 52 -10.61 -7.30 -12.80
CA SER A 52 -11.90 -7.80 -13.28
C SER A 52 -11.74 -8.71 -14.52
N ILE A 53 -10.86 -8.35 -15.46
CA ILE A 53 -10.62 -9.10 -16.71
C ILE A 53 -9.91 -10.43 -16.42
N TYR A 54 -9.01 -10.45 -15.44
CA TYR A 54 -8.25 -11.63 -15.04
C TYR A 54 -9.12 -12.87 -14.82
N SER A 55 -10.21 -12.69 -14.07
CA SER A 55 -11.13 -13.78 -13.72
C SER A 55 -11.74 -14.49 -14.93
N GLU A 56 -11.88 -13.77 -16.06
CA GLU A 56 -12.43 -14.31 -17.29
C GLU A 56 -11.37 -15.01 -18.15
N ILE A 57 -10.16 -14.46 -18.20
CA ILE A 57 -9.12 -14.93 -19.13
C ILE A 57 -8.27 -16.06 -18.53
N TYR A 58 -8.02 -16.05 -17.23
CA TYR A 58 -7.12 -16.99 -16.58
C TYR A 58 -7.58 -18.45 -16.70
N PRO A 59 -8.86 -18.80 -16.46
CA PRO A 59 -9.32 -20.18 -16.65
C PRO A 59 -9.15 -20.65 -18.10
N LYS A 60 -9.48 -19.80 -19.08
CA LYS A 60 -9.33 -20.13 -20.51
C LYS A 60 -7.86 -20.36 -20.87
N ALA A 61 -6.95 -19.54 -20.32
CA ALA A 61 -5.51 -19.69 -20.48
C ALA A 61 -4.99 -21.00 -19.86
N LEU A 62 -5.45 -21.36 -18.66
CA LEU A 62 -5.12 -22.62 -17.99
C LEU A 62 -5.50 -23.86 -18.82
N TYR A 63 -6.63 -23.80 -19.53
CA TYR A 63 -7.07 -24.88 -20.43
C TYR A 63 -6.41 -24.84 -21.82
N GLY A 64 -5.38 -24.00 -22.03
CA GLY A 64 -4.58 -24.00 -23.24
C GLY A 64 -5.18 -23.24 -24.43
N ASN A 65 -6.18 -22.38 -24.21
CA ASN A 65 -6.67 -21.50 -25.27
C ASN A 65 -5.57 -20.49 -25.66
N LYS A 66 -5.08 -20.55 -26.91
CA LYS A 66 -3.95 -19.75 -27.40
C LYS A 66 -4.19 -18.24 -27.30
N GLU A 67 -5.39 -17.78 -27.64
CA GLU A 67 -5.73 -16.35 -27.56
C GLU A 67 -5.80 -15.89 -26.11
N ALA A 68 -6.38 -16.70 -25.22
CA ALA A 68 -6.44 -16.41 -23.80
C ALA A 68 -5.05 -16.41 -23.16
N LEU A 69 -4.15 -17.31 -23.56
CA LEU A 69 -2.75 -17.35 -23.11
C LEU A 69 -2.01 -16.06 -23.49
N LYS A 70 -2.15 -15.60 -24.74
CA LYS A 70 -1.56 -14.33 -25.16
C LYS A 70 -2.13 -13.15 -24.36
N ARG A 71 -3.46 -13.06 -24.27
CA ARG A 71 -4.13 -11.98 -23.51
C ARG A 71 -3.75 -12.00 -22.03
N TYR A 72 -3.60 -13.18 -21.44
CA TYR A 72 -3.12 -13.34 -20.07
C TYR A 72 -1.68 -12.84 -19.91
N SER A 73 -0.78 -13.23 -20.83
CA SER A 73 0.61 -12.76 -20.81
C SER A 73 0.67 -11.23 -20.93
N ASP A 74 -0.06 -10.65 -21.88
CA ASP A 74 -0.14 -9.20 -22.07
C ASP A 74 -0.66 -8.51 -20.80
N LEU A 75 -1.74 -9.05 -20.19
CA LEU A 75 -2.30 -8.53 -18.93
C LEU A 75 -1.28 -8.58 -17.77
N MET A 76 -0.55 -9.68 -17.61
CA MET A 76 0.44 -9.80 -16.52
C MET A 76 1.61 -8.83 -16.69
N LEU A 77 2.01 -8.53 -17.92
CA LEU A 77 3.02 -7.51 -18.19
C LEU A 77 2.53 -6.12 -17.78
N ASP A 78 1.29 -5.77 -18.13
CA ASP A 78 0.68 -4.49 -17.74
C ASP A 78 0.58 -4.36 -16.22
N ILE A 79 0.13 -5.41 -15.53
CA ILE A 79 0.06 -5.43 -14.06
C ILE A 79 1.44 -5.25 -13.44
N ASN A 80 2.47 -5.90 -13.97
CA ASN A 80 3.83 -5.74 -13.46
C ASN A 80 4.33 -4.29 -13.59
N VAL A 81 3.96 -3.59 -14.67
CA VAL A 81 4.26 -2.15 -14.82
C VAL A 81 3.56 -1.34 -13.74
N LEU A 82 2.28 -1.63 -13.45
CA LEU A 82 1.54 -0.94 -12.38
C LEU A 82 2.11 -1.25 -10.99
N ASP A 83 2.46 -2.50 -10.70
CA ASP A 83 3.10 -2.93 -9.46
C ASP A 83 4.41 -2.16 -9.23
N ASN A 84 5.24 -2.04 -10.26
CA ASN A 84 6.50 -1.29 -10.16
C ASN A 84 6.28 0.19 -9.83
N LYS A 85 5.29 0.83 -10.48
CA LYS A 85 4.93 2.23 -10.18
C LYS A 85 4.43 2.40 -8.75
N LEU A 86 3.52 1.53 -8.30
CA LEU A 86 2.97 1.58 -6.94
C LEU A 86 4.04 1.28 -5.88
N ASN A 87 4.93 0.32 -6.13
CA ASN A 87 6.04 0.01 -5.21
C ASN A 87 7.01 1.18 -5.09
N LEU A 88 7.29 1.90 -6.18
CA LEU A 88 8.09 3.12 -6.13
C LEU A 88 7.42 4.21 -5.28
N LEU A 89 6.11 4.41 -5.44
CA LEU A 89 5.34 5.37 -4.64
C LEU A 89 5.25 4.97 -3.15
N ILE A 90 5.17 3.67 -2.86
CA ILE A 90 5.26 3.12 -1.50
C ILE A 90 6.63 3.45 -0.89
N ASN A 91 7.71 3.18 -1.61
CA ASN A 91 9.08 3.44 -1.14
C ASN A 91 9.34 4.95 -0.90
N GLN A 92 8.63 5.81 -1.63
CA GLN A 92 8.66 7.27 -1.45
C GLN A 92 7.76 7.77 -0.32
N ASN A 93 7.05 6.88 0.39
CA ASN A 93 6.03 7.22 1.39
C ASN A 93 4.92 8.17 0.86
N ARG A 94 4.60 8.09 -0.44
CA ARG A 94 3.59 8.93 -1.10
C ARG A 94 2.20 8.31 -1.14
N ILE A 95 2.08 7.04 -0.75
CA ILE A 95 0.81 6.33 -0.71
C ILE A 95 0.11 6.51 0.64
N THR A 96 -1.20 6.73 0.64
CA THR A 96 -1.97 6.71 1.88
C THR A 96 -2.25 5.29 2.33
N SER A 97 -2.55 5.11 3.63
CA SER A 97 -2.93 3.82 4.19
C SER A 97 -4.14 3.19 3.48
N ASN A 98 -5.14 4.01 3.10
CA ASN A 98 -6.32 3.54 2.37
C ASN A 98 -5.99 3.03 0.96
N GLN A 99 -5.13 3.75 0.22
CA GLN A 99 -4.67 3.34 -1.10
C GLN A 99 -3.81 2.08 -1.03
N LEU A 100 -2.91 1.99 -0.04
CA LEU A 100 -2.12 0.79 0.20
C LEU A 100 -3.01 -0.43 0.47
N LYS A 101 -4.03 -0.27 1.32
CA LYS A 101 -5.00 -1.34 1.59
C LYS A 101 -5.77 -1.76 0.33
N LYS A 102 -6.17 -0.79 -0.52
CA LYS A 102 -6.83 -1.05 -1.81
C LYS A 102 -5.90 -1.82 -2.75
N TYR A 103 -4.65 -1.37 -2.91
CA TYR A 103 -3.63 -2.06 -3.69
C TYR A 103 -3.44 -3.51 -3.23
N MET A 104 -3.20 -3.74 -1.94
CA MET A 104 -3.00 -5.10 -1.41
C MET A 104 -4.22 -6.01 -1.65
N LYS A 105 -5.44 -5.45 -1.56
CA LYS A 105 -6.66 -6.20 -1.86
C LYS A 105 -6.73 -6.59 -3.34
N LEU A 106 -6.43 -5.65 -4.25
CA LEU A 106 -6.44 -5.89 -5.69
C LEU A 106 -5.38 -6.92 -6.09
N ARG A 107 -4.15 -6.79 -5.58
CA ARG A 107 -3.05 -7.71 -5.87
C ARG A 107 -3.39 -9.16 -5.49
N LYS A 108 -4.11 -9.37 -4.39
CA LYS A 108 -4.57 -10.71 -3.98
C LYS A 108 -5.46 -11.41 -5.01
N GLN A 109 -6.21 -10.66 -5.81
CA GLN A 109 -7.12 -11.22 -6.83
C GLN A 109 -6.38 -11.92 -7.98
N PHE A 110 -5.08 -11.67 -8.13
CA PHE A 110 -4.24 -12.32 -9.14
C PHE A 110 -3.48 -13.54 -8.61
N THR A 111 -3.43 -13.71 -7.29
CA THR A 111 -2.64 -14.76 -6.62
C THR A 111 -3.51 -15.84 -5.98
N GLN A 112 -4.82 -15.62 -5.89
CA GLN A 112 -5.84 -16.51 -5.33
C GLN A 112 -6.75 -17.01 -6.44
#